data_AF-A0A699W6G7-F1
#
_entry.id   AF-A0A699W6G7-F1
#
_cell.length_a   1.000
_cell.length_b   1.000
_cell.length_c   1.000
_cell.angle_alpha   90.00
_cell.angle_beta   90.00
_cell.angle_gamma   90.00
#
_symmetry.space_group_name_H-M   'P 1'
#
loop_
_entity.id
_entity.type
_entity.pdbx_description
1 polymer ?
#
loop_
_entity_poly.entity_id
_entity_poly.type
_entity_poly.pdbx_seq_one_letter_code
_entity_poly.pdbx_strand_id
1 'polypeptide(L)' 'LPPPRQVEFEIEFVLGAAPVARAPYRLAPSEMKELAKQLQELSDKGFIRLSSSPLGDPVLFVKKKDVSF' A
#
# COMPACT_ATOMS: atom_id res chain seq x y z
N LEU A 1 -4.69 -9.39 10.53
CA LEU A 1 -5.81 -9.53 9.56
C LEU A 1 -7.07 -9.03 10.24
N PRO A 2 -8.00 -8.36 9.53
CA PRO A 2 -9.25 -7.97 10.15
C PRO A 2 -9.94 -9.20 10.75
N PRO A 3 -10.63 -9.06 11.89
CA PRO A 3 -11.40 -10.15 12.47
C PRO A 3 -12.37 -10.73 11.42
N PRO A 4 -12.71 -12.03 11.49
CA PRO A 4 -13.78 -12.56 10.67
C PRO A 4 -15.05 -11.75 10.94
N ARG A 5 -15.56 -11.10 9.89
CA ARG A 5 -16.82 -10.36 9.91
C ARG A 5 -17.89 -11.25 9.31
N GLN A 6 -19.11 -11.18 9.83
CA GLN A 6 -20.26 -11.92 9.27
C GLN A 6 -20.66 -11.43 7.87
N VAL A 7 -20.23 -10.21 7.51
CA VAL A 7 -20.53 -9.55 6.23
C VAL A 7 -19.22 -9.23 5.53
N GLU A 8 -19.14 -9.63 4.26
CA GLU A 8 -18.09 -9.22 3.34
C GLU A 8 -18.48 -7.86 2.73
N PHE A 9 -17.58 -6.89 2.81
CA PHE A 9 -17.81 -5.56 2.25
C PHE A 9 -17.19 -5.52 0.86
N GLU A 10 -18.04 -5.33 -0.16
CA GLU A 10 -17.60 -5.06 -1.52
C GLU A 10 -17.57 -3.54 -1.75
N ILE A 11 -16.52 -3.05 -2.39
CA ILE A 11 -16.41 -1.66 -2.83
C ILE A 11 -16.50 -1.68 -4.35
N GLU A 12 -17.66 -1.30 -4.87
CA GLU A 12 -17.88 -1.19 -6.30
C GLU A 12 -17.29 0.12 -6.83
N PHE A 13 -16.63 0.04 -8.00
CA PHE A 13 -16.28 1.24 -8.76
C PHE A 13 -17.53 1.76 -9.45
N VAL A 14 -17.65 3.09 -9.56
CA VAL A 14 -18.67 3.70 -10.43
C VAL A 14 -18.46 3.18 -11.85
N LEU A 15 -19.52 2.66 -12.49
CA LEU A 15 -19.46 2.11 -13.85
C LEU A 15 -18.83 3.14 -14.81
N GLY A 16 -17.72 2.78 -15.45
CA GLY A 16 -16.97 3.65 -16.35
C GLY A 16 -15.86 4.48 -15.71
N ALA A 17 -15.60 4.33 -14.41
CA ALA A 17 -14.43 4.94 -13.77
C ALA A 17 -13.12 4.39 -14.37
N ALA A 18 -12.30 5.28 -14.93
CA ALA A 18 -11.00 4.91 -15.46
C ALA A 18 -10.03 4.55 -14.31
N PRO A 19 -9.18 3.52 -14.47
CA PRO A 19 -8.16 3.22 -13.49
C PRO A 19 -7.21 4.41 -13.30
N VAL A 20 -7.00 4.81 -12.05
CA VAL A 20 -6.00 5.83 -11.71
C VAL A 20 -4.71 5.14 -11.31
N ALA A 21 -3.63 5.42 -12.06
CA ALA A 21 -2.27 5.06 -11.72
C ALA A 21 -1.40 6.31 -11.79
N ARG A 22 -0.94 6.79 -10.63
CA ARG A 22 -0.02 7.93 -10.55
C ARG A 22 1.41 7.44 -10.34
N ALA A 23 2.37 8.14 -10.94
CA ALA A 23 3.77 7.85 -10.71
C ALA A 23 4.11 8.06 -9.22
N PRO A 24 4.94 7.20 -8.62
CA PRO A 24 5.43 7.40 -7.26
C PRO A 24 6.17 8.73 -7.11
N TYR A 25 6.13 9.32 -5.91
CA TYR A 25 6.99 10.45 -5.59
C TYR A 25 8.46 10.03 -5.58
N ARG A 26 9.35 11.01 -5.76
CA ARG A 26 10.80 10.76 -5.66
C ARG A 26 11.13 10.36 -4.23
N LEU A 27 11.75 9.20 -4.06
CA LEU A 27 12.24 8.68 -2.79
C LEU A 27 13.75 8.77 -2.73
N ALA A 28 14.29 9.14 -1.58
CA ALA A 28 15.72 9.04 -1.30
C ALA A 28 16.16 7.56 -1.26
N PRO A 29 17.44 7.24 -1.49
CA PRO A 29 17.93 5.86 -1.41
C PRO A 29 17.67 5.16 -0.07
N SER A 30 17.63 5.91 1.04
CA SER A 30 17.28 5.38 2.37
C SER A 30 15.80 5.01 2.48
N GLU A 31 14.91 5.84 1.94
CA GLU A 31 13.46 5.60 1.94
C GLU A 31 13.09 4.41 1.06
N MET A 32 13.77 4.22 -0.08
CA MET A 32 13.57 3.03 -0.92
C MET A 32 13.95 1.73 -0.19
N LYS A 33 15.04 1.74 0.59
CA LYS A 33 15.45 0.58 1.40
C LYS A 33 14.43 0.28 2.49
N GLU A 34 13.94 1.30 3.19
CA GLU A 34 12.92 1.11 4.22
C GLU A 34 11.58 0.65 3.60
N LEU A 35 11.19 1.17 2.44
CA LEU A 35 10.01 0.71 1.71
C LEU A 35 10.07 -0.77 1.39
N ALA A 36 11.20 -1.23 0.83
CA ALA A 36 11.38 -2.64 0.50
C ALA A 36 11.28 -3.54 1.74
N LYS A 37 11.90 -3.12 2.85
CA LYS A 37 11.85 -3.82 4.13
C LYS A 37 10.42 -3.90 4.68
N GLN A 38 9.70 -2.77 4.72
CA GLN A 38 8.32 -2.72 5.22
C GLN A 38 7.38 -3.56 4.35
N LEU A 39 7.53 -3.53 3.03
CA LEU A 39 6.75 -4.36 2.11
C LEU A 39 6.99 -5.86 2.37
N GLN A 40 8.24 -6.27 2.56
CA GLN A 40 8.56 -7.66 2.90
C GLN A 40 7.92 -8.08 4.22
N GLU A 41 8.08 -7.27 5.29
CA GLU A 41 7.48 -7.57 6.59
C GLU A 41 5.95 -7.67 6.53
N LEU A 42 5.29 -6.81 5.75
CA LEU A 42 3.83 -6.83 5.57
C LEU A 42 3.39 -8.05 4.76
N SER A 43 4.18 -8.45 3.76
CA SER A 43 3.94 -9.67 2.97
C SER A 43 4.10 -10.92 3.82
N ASP A 44 5.14 -10.99 4.65
CA ASP A 44 5.41 -12.14 5.54
C ASP A 44 4.30 -12.29 6.61
N LYS A 45 3.74 -11.17 7.07
CA LYS A 45 2.57 -11.15 7.96
C LYS A 45 1.25 -11.47 7.25
N GLY A 46 1.26 -11.59 5.92
CA GLY A 46 0.08 -11.85 5.10
C GLY A 46 -0.89 -10.67 5.01
N PHE A 47 -0.45 -9.45 5.35
CA PHE A 47 -1.29 -8.26 5.26
C PHE A 47 -1.41 -7.73 3.83
N ILE A 48 -0.40 -7.96 3.00
CA ILE A 48 -0.39 -7.62 1.58
C ILE A 48 0.04 -8.80 0.72
N ARG A 49 -0.22 -8.72 -0.59
CA ARG A 49 0.25 -9.66 -1.60
C ARG A 49 0.48 -8.94 -2.91
N LEU A 50 1.29 -9.51 -3.79
CA LEU A 50 1.43 -9.01 -5.15
C LEU A 50 0.06 -9.04 -5.86
N SER A 51 -0.22 -8.02 -6.67
CA SER A 51 -1.47 -7.91 -7.42
C SER A 51 -1.20 -7.48 -8.86
N SER A 52 -2.12 -7.82 -9.76
CA SER A 52 -2.14 -7.36 -11.16
C SER A 52 -3.16 -6.23 -11.37
N SER A 53 -3.46 -5.46 -10.32
CA SER A 53 -4.43 -4.36 -10.39
C SER A 53 -3.92 -3.25 -11.32
N PRO A 54 -4.78 -2.68 -12.18
CA PRO A 54 -4.42 -1.51 -12.99
C PRO A 54 -4.36 -0.22 -12.15
N LEU A 55 -4.78 -0.26 -10.89
CA LEU A 55 -4.80 0.88 -9.98
C LEU A 55 -3.47 1.01 -9.24
N GLY A 56 -2.96 2.24 -9.12
CA GLY A 56 -1.74 2.53 -8.39
C GLY A 56 -1.81 3.88 -7.69
N ASP A 57 -1.49 3.88 -6.39
CA ASP A 57 -1.45 5.07 -5.54
C ASP A 57 -0.03 5.30 -5.04
N PRO A 58 0.52 6.54 -5.09
CA PRO A 58 1.85 6.84 -4.56
C PRO A 58 1.97 6.59 -3.05
N VAL A 59 3.16 6.15 -2.63
CA VAL A 59 3.56 6.04 -1.23
C VAL A 59 4.37 7.27 -0.82
N LEU A 60 4.16 7.74 0.41
CA LEU A 60 4.90 8.85 1.01
C LEU A 60 5.47 8.43 2.38
N PHE A 61 6.73 8.78 2.64
CA PHE A 61 7.33 8.62 3.95
C PHE A 61 7.06 9.84 4.83
N VAL A 62 6.72 9.58 6.09
CA VAL A 62 6.56 10.61 7.12
C VAL A 62 7.35 10.20 8.35
N LYS A 63 8.19 11.09 8.85
CA LYS A 63 8.96 10.84 10.07
C LYS A 63 8.02 10.73 11.27
N LYS A 64 8.08 9.63 12.01
CA LYS A 64 7.35 9.52 13.28
C LYS A 64 8.00 10.37 14.36
N LYS A 65 7.18 10.90 15.27
CA LYS A 65 7.61 11.76 16.39
C LYS A 65 8.66 11.08 17.27
N ASP A 66 8.61 9.76 17.39
CA ASP A 66 9.44 8.98 18.31
C ASP A 66 10.77 8.51 17.70
N VAL A 67 11.28 9.24 16.69
CA VAL A 67 12.58 9.00 16.03
C VAL A 67 12.69 7.60 15.39
N SER A 68 11.63 7.17 14.73
CA SER A 68 11.68 6.06 13.76
C SER A 68 11.33 6.56 12.36
N PHE A 69 12.10 6.11 11.38
CA PHE A 69 11.80 6.20 9.94
C PHE A 69 11.34 4.81 9.48
#